data_AF-A0A6A4RF39-F1
#
_entry.id   AF-A0A6A4RF39-F1
#
_cell.length_a   1.000
_cell.length_b   1.000
_cell.length_c   1.000
_cell.angle_alpha   90.00
_cell.angle_beta   90.00
_cell.angle_gamma   90.00
#
_symmetry.space_group_name_H-M   'P 1'
#
loop_
_entity.id
_entity.type
_entity.pdbx_description
1 polymer ?
#
loop_
_entity_poly.entity_id
_entity_poly.type
_entity_poly.pdbx_seq_one_letter_code
_entity_poly.pdbx_strand_id
1 'polypeptide(L)' 'MAYREPDQLTCPSCAKRAELVWIVGTGPNTHPGEGPAYVQILDPGPWLEQTTNTAPAWHGTLTCPDCGATVLTRP' A
#
# COMPACT_ATOMS: atom_id res chain seq x y z
N MET A 1 5.57 14.71 -10.06
CA MET A 1 4.41 14.03 -10.66
C MET A 1 3.97 12.90 -9.74
N ALA A 2 2.70 12.51 -9.73
CA ALA A 2 2.26 11.35 -8.98
C ALA A 2 1.29 10.54 -9.84
N TYR A 3 1.33 9.21 -9.73
CA TYR A 3 0.45 8.30 -10.44
C TYR A 3 -0.15 7.26 -9.49
N ARG A 4 -1.27 6.68 -9.93
CA ARG A 4 -1.94 5.60 -9.21
C ARG A 4 -1.36 4.27 -9.68
N GLU A 5 -1.06 3.39 -8.74
CA GLU A 5 -0.56 2.05 -9.00
C GLU A 5 -1.46 1.05 -8.26
N PRO A 6 -2.47 0.49 -8.93
CA PRO A 6 -3.32 -0.54 -8.37
C PRO A 6 -2.52 -1.82 -8.08
N ASP A 7 -2.79 -2.48 -6.97
CA ASP A 7 -2.15 -3.71 -6.54
C ASP A 7 -3.19 -4.70 -5.99
N GLN A 8 -3.08 -5.97 -6.37
CA GLN A 8 -4.06 -6.99 -6.02
C GLN A 8 -3.56 -7.85 -4.87
N LEU A 9 -4.20 -7.72 -3.71
CA LEU A 9 -3.88 -8.53 -2.55
C LEU A 9 -4.79 -9.75 -2.45
N THR A 10 -4.20 -10.85 -1.98
CA THR A 10 -4.91 -12.08 -1.65
C THR A 10 -4.71 -12.38 -0.17
N CYS A 11 -5.79 -12.49 0.59
CA CYS A 11 -5.72 -12.90 1.99
C CYS A 11 -5.25 -14.36 2.08
N PRO A 12 -4.19 -14.67 2.85
CA PRO A 12 -3.65 -16.02 2.94
C PRO A 12 -4.57 -17.00 3.67
N SER A 13 -5.50 -16.53 4.52
CA SER A 13 -6.36 -17.40 5.35
C SER A 13 -7.71 -17.71 4.70
N CYS A 14 -8.40 -16.73 4.13
CA CYS A 14 -9.74 -16.92 3.54
C CYS A 14 -9.76 -16.88 2.00
N ALA A 15 -8.59 -16.71 1.36
CA ALA A 15 -8.42 -16.58 -0.09
C ALA A 15 -9.18 -15.41 -0.74
N LYS A 16 -9.73 -14.48 0.06
CA LYS A 16 -10.36 -13.25 -0.44
C LYS A 16 -9.35 -12.43 -1.24
N ARG A 17 -9.80 -11.95 -2.40
CA ARG A 17 -9.00 -11.09 -3.28
C ARG A 17 -9.64 -9.71 -3.33
N ALA A 18 -8.83 -8.68 -3.20
CA ALA A 18 -9.27 -7.32 -3.39
C ALA A 18 -8.13 -6.43 -3.83
N GLU A 19 -8.49 -5.42 -4.62
CA GLU A 19 -7.57 -4.39 -5.07
C GLU A 19 -7.35 -3.36 -3.97
N LEU A 20 -6.11 -2.90 -3.87
CA LEU A 20 -5.72 -1.68 -3.18
C LEU A 20 -5.10 -0.74 -4.22
N VAL A 21 -5.05 0.56 -3.93
CA VAL A 21 -4.43 1.54 -4.83
C VAL A 21 -3.32 2.26 -4.08
N TRP A 22 -2.10 2.17 -4.60
CA TRP A 22 -0.98 3.00 -4.18
C TRP A 22 -0.99 4.34 -4.92
N ILE A 23 -0.53 5.39 -4.25
CA ILE A 23 -0.09 6.62 -4.89
C ILE A 23 1.43 6.68 -4.85
N VAL A 24 2.03 6.76 -6.03
CA VAL A 24 3.48 6.80 -6.22
C VAL A 24 3.87 8.19 -6.70
N GLY A 25 4.63 8.89 -5.88
CA GLY A 25 5.09 10.24 -6.15
C GLY A 25 6.54 10.27 -6.62
N THR A 26 6.78 10.92 -7.75
CA THR A 26 8.11 11.31 -8.24
C THR A 26 8.32 12.79 -7.96
N GLY A 27 9.27 13.11 -7.09
CA GLY A 27 9.56 14.48 -6.66
C GLY A 27 10.40 15.25 -7.69
N PRO A 28 10.52 16.58 -7.55
CA PRO A 28 11.37 17.39 -8.42
C PRO A 28 12.86 17.03 -8.33
N ASN A 29 13.27 16.36 -7.25
CA ASN A 29 14.65 15.92 -7.02
C ASN A 29 14.86 14.42 -7.30
N THR A 30 13.87 13.70 -7.82
CA THR A 30 14.00 12.27 -8.15
C THR A 30 14.67 12.12 -9.51
N HIS A 31 15.85 11.49 -9.55
CA HIS A 31 16.59 11.29 -10.80
C HIS A 31 16.10 10.07 -11.59
N PRO A 32 16.36 10.01 -12.91
CA PRO A 32 16.11 8.80 -13.70
C PRO A 32 16.88 7.60 -13.12
N GLY A 33 16.14 6.55 -12.75
CA GLY A 33 16.70 5.34 -12.11
C GLY A 33 16.68 5.38 -10.58
N GLU A 34 16.41 6.54 -9.96
CA GLU A 34 16.04 6.58 -8.54
C GLU A 34 14.58 6.12 -8.38
N GLY A 35 14.33 5.37 -7.30
CA GLY A 35 12.99 4.96 -6.92
C GLY A 35 12.08 6.17 -6.60
N PRO A 36 10.79 5.90 -6.36
CA PRO A 36 9.83 6.97 -6.09
C PRO A 36 10.20 7.80 -4.84
N ALA A 37 9.91 9.10 -4.89
CA ALA A 37 10.12 10.00 -3.75
C ALA A 37 9.18 9.68 -2.58
N TYR A 38 7.97 9.21 -2.88
CA TYR A 38 7.05 8.69 -1.86
C TYR A 38 6.12 7.62 -2.44
N VAL A 39 5.68 6.71 -1.57
CA VAL A 39 4.70 5.65 -1.90
C VAL A 39 3.72 5.55 -0.73
N GLN A 40 2.45 5.87 -0.98
CA GLN A 40 1.40 5.83 0.05
C GLN A 40 0.21 5.01 -0.41
N ILE A 41 -0.63 4.55 0.53
CA ILE A 41 -1.95 4.00 0.17
C ILE A 41 -2.88 5.16 -0.16
N LEU A 42 -3.45 5.14 -1.37
CA LEU A 42 -4.54 6.02 -1.76
C LEU A 42 -5.89 5.44 -1.36
N ASP A 43 -6.05 4.14 -1.57
CA ASP A 43 -7.26 3.39 -1.23
C ASP A 43 -6.86 1.97 -0.76
N PRO A 44 -7.10 1.61 0.51
CA PRO A 44 -6.82 0.26 1.01
C PRO A 44 -7.86 -0.78 0.54
N GLY A 45 -8.92 -0.36 -0.18
CA GLY A 45 -10.01 -1.23 -0.57
C GLY A 45 -10.75 -1.77 0.66
N PRO A 46 -11.10 -3.08 0.70
CA PRO A 46 -11.78 -3.69 1.83
C PRO A 46 -10.85 -4.10 2.97
N TRP A 47 -9.55 -3.80 2.91
CA TRP A 47 -8.59 -4.17 3.95
C TRP A 47 -8.62 -3.17 5.11
N LEU A 48 -8.50 -3.65 6.34
CA LEU A 48 -8.39 -2.81 7.52
C LEU A 48 -6.95 -2.31 7.65
N GLU A 49 -6.75 -1.01 7.47
CA GLU A 49 -5.46 -0.34 7.51
C GLU A 49 -5.08 0.10 8.93
N GLN A 50 -3.89 -0.29 9.37
CA GLN A 50 -3.24 0.18 10.59
C GLN A 50 -1.89 0.80 10.24
N THR A 51 -1.90 2.11 10.07
CA THR A 51 -0.73 2.87 9.60
C THR A 51 0.03 3.47 10.77
N THR A 52 1.34 3.26 10.78
CA THR A 52 2.25 3.80 11.80
C THR A 52 2.96 5.05 11.30
N ASN A 53 3.35 5.09 10.02
CA ASN A 53 3.96 6.25 9.37
C ASN A 53 3.71 6.21 7.85
N THR A 54 3.66 7.36 7.20
CA THR A 54 3.40 7.48 5.76
C THR A 54 4.46 8.27 4.99
N ALA A 55 5.52 8.75 5.65
CA ALA A 55 6.53 9.58 5.01
C ALA A 55 7.95 9.00 5.13
N PRO A 56 8.70 8.88 4.02
CA PRO A 56 8.28 9.04 2.61
C PRO A 56 7.54 7.80 2.05
N ALA A 57 7.67 6.64 2.68
CA ALA A 57 6.96 5.43 2.29
C ALA A 57 5.87 5.09 3.32
N TRP A 58 4.88 4.32 2.90
CA TRP A 58 3.87 3.77 3.79
C TRP A 58 4.47 2.64 4.64
N HIS A 59 4.31 2.79 5.96
CA HIS A 59 4.65 1.85 7.00
C HIS A 59 3.39 1.53 7.79
N GLY A 60 3.05 0.25 7.87
CA GLY A 60 1.79 -0.17 8.43
C GLY A 60 1.46 -1.62 8.16
N THR A 61 0.26 -2.01 8.57
CA THR A 61 -0.28 -3.35 8.39
C THR A 61 -1.69 -3.28 7.81
N LEU A 62 -1.96 -4.11 6.80
CA LEU A 62 -3.31 -4.35 6.27
C LEU A 62 -3.80 -5.71 6.78
N THR A 63 -5.01 -5.74 7.31
CA THR A 63 -5.64 -6.96 7.82
C THR A 63 -6.97 -7.26 7.12
N CYS A 64 -7.29 -8.53 6.99
CA CYS A 64 -8.55 -8.98 6.40
C CYS A 64 -9.69 -8.81 7.41
N PRO A 65 -10.78 -8.10 7.08
CA PRO A 65 -11.90 -7.93 8.01
C PRO A 65 -12.66 -9.23 8.30
N ASP A 66 -12.63 -10.21 7.40
CA ASP A 66 -13.45 -11.44 7.54
C ASP A 66 -12.79 -12.49 8.45
N CYS A 67 -11.45 -12.57 8.44
CA CYS A 67 -10.71 -13.59 9.19
C CYS A 67 -9.59 -13.04 10.09
N GLY A 68 -9.38 -11.71 10.10
CA GLY A 68 -8.36 -11.05 10.93
C GLY A 68 -6.90 -11.27 10.49
N ALA A 69 -6.66 -12.06 9.45
CA ALA A 69 -5.32 -12.36 8.98
C ALA A 69 -4.62 -11.14 8.38
N THR A 70 -3.32 -11.00 8.66
CA THR A 70 -2.47 -10.00 8.03
C THR A 70 -2.28 -10.30 6.55
N VAL A 71 -2.57 -9.32 5.70
CA VAL A 71 -2.50 -9.45 4.24
C VAL A 71 -1.26 -8.76 3.68
N LEU A 72 -0.89 -7.62 4.28
CA LEU A 72 0.33 -6.90 3.94
C LEU A 72 0.89 -6.28 5.21
N THR A 73 2.20 -6.32 5.37
CA THR A 73 2.89 -5.56 6.42
C THR A 73 4.15 -4.94 5.83
N ARG A 74 4.38 -3.67 6.14
CA ARG A 74 5.62 -2.97 5.81
C ARG A 74 6.17 -2.33 7.09
N PRO A 75 7.35 -2.77 7.55
CA PRO A 75 7.98 -2.24 8.76
C PRO A 75 8.47 -0.81 8.56
#